data_AF-A0A0Q0H2K6-F1
#
_entry.id   AF-A0A0Q0H2K6-F1
#
_cell.length_a   1.000
_cell.length_b   1.000
_cell.length_c   1.000
_cell.angle_alpha   90.00
_cell.angle_beta   90.00
_cell.angle_gamma   90.00
#
_symmetry.space_group_name_H-M   'P 1'
#
loop_
_entity.id
_entity.type
_entity.pdbx_description
1 polymer ?
#
loop_
_entity_poly.entity_id
_entity_poly.type
_entity_poly.pdbx_seq_one_letter_code
_entity_poly.pdbx_strand_id
1 'polypeptide(L)' 'MTELILDGMTINERLFTLGLMEKFDCAIREHDREVAVSLLVKAKLTEAQASETVAVIFQNSEKYGF' A
#
# COMPACT_ATOMS: atom_id res chain seq x y z
N MET A 1 4.83 18.16 16.99
CA MET A 1 4.73 16.99 16.10
C MET A 1 3.54 17.24 15.21
N THR A 2 3.75 17.44 13.91
CA THR A 2 2.69 17.68 12.94
C THR A 2 1.90 16.38 12.75
N GLU A 3 0.62 16.37 13.10
CA GLU A 3 -0.28 15.28 12.73
C GLU A 3 -0.39 15.28 11.20
N LEU A 4 0.06 14.19 10.56
CA LEU A 4 -0.12 14.00 9.12
C LEU A 4 -1.61 13.75 8.86
N ILE A 5 -2.28 14.71 8.23
CA ILE A 5 -3.65 14.55 7.76
C ILE A 5 -3.58 13.64 6.52
N LEU A 6 -3.99 12.37 6.68
CA LEU A 6 -4.05 11.37 5.61
C LEU A 6 -5.44 11.26 4.99
N ASP A 7 -6.40 12.02 5.52
CA ASP A 7 -7.77 12.08 5.02
C ASP A 7 -7.82 12.77 3.64
N GLY A 8 -8.61 12.23 2.72
CA GLY A 8 -8.65 12.70 1.33
C GLY A 8 -7.49 12.25 0.42
N MET A 9 -6.41 11.68 0.97
CA MET A 9 -5.32 11.13 0.16
C MET A 9 -5.63 9.75 -0.42
N THR A 10 -5.22 9.52 -1.66
CA THR A 10 -5.15 8.20 -2.29
C THR A 10 -4.11 7.31 -1.57
N ILE A 11 -4.17 6.00 -1.81
CA ILE A 11 -3.23 5.03 -1.20
C ILE A 11 -1.77 5.36 -1.55
N ASN A 12 -1.48 5.69 -2.81
CA ASN A 12 -0.12 6.04 -3.24
C ASN A 12 0.38 7.31 -2.56
N GLU A 13 -0.45 8.34 -2.41
CA GLU A 13 -0.07 9.58 -1.71
C GLU A 13 0.22 9.32 -0.23
N ARG A 14 -0.54 8.43 0.42
CA ARG A 14 -0.26 8.00 1.80
C ARG A 14 1.06 7.25 1.89
N LEU A 15 1.31 6.29 1.00
CA LEU A 15 2.56 5.54 0.94
C LEU A 15 3.77 6.44 0.69
N PHE A 16 3.64 7.43 -0.20
CA PHE A 16 4.68 8.41 -0.48
C PHE A 16 4.95 9.30 0.74
N THR A 17 3.90 9.88 1.33
CA THR A 17 3.99 10.76 2.51
C THR A 17 4.63 10.06 3.71
N LEU A 18 4.41 8.75 3.85
CA LEU A 18 4.97 7.93 4.93
C LEU A 18 6.33 7.31 4.61
N GLY A 19 6.89 7.53 3.41
CA GLY A 19 8.15 6.92 2.99
C GLY A 19 8.08 5.39 2.87
N LEU A 20 6.90 4.84 2.55
CA LEU A 20 6.63 3.41 2.44
C LEU A 20 6.58 2.92 0.98
N MET A 21 6.57 3.83 0.00
CA MET A 21 6.35 3.52 -1.41
C MET A 21 7.35 2.50 -1.97
N GLU A 22 8.66 2.73 -1.81
CA GLU A 22 9.68 1.78 -2.31
C GLU A 22 9.58 0.39 -1.66
N LYS A 23 9.24 0.33 -0.37
CA LYS A 23 9.05 -0.94 0.34
C LYS A 23 7.81 -1.68 -0.14
N PHE A 24 6.74 -0.94 -0.43
CA PHE A 24 5.51 -1.50 -0.96
C PHE A 24 5.73 -2.07 -2.35
N ASP A 25 6.36 -1.29 -3.24
CA ASP A 25 6.71 -1.74 -4.59
C ASP A 25 7.58 -3.01 -4.57
N CYS A 26 8.58 -3.07 -3.67
CA CYS A 26 9.41 -4.26 -3.50
C CYS A 26 8.56 -5.48 -3.08
N ALA A 27 7.67 -5.31 -2.09
CA ALA A 27 6.79 -6.39 -1.64
C ALA A 27 5.85 -6.89 -2.75
N ILE A 28 5.34 -6.00 -3.61
CA ILE A 28 4.52 -6.40 -4.75
C ILE A 28 5.34 -7.18 -5.78
N ARG A 29 6.56 -6.74 -6.12
CA ARG A 29 7.43 -7.46 -7.08
C ARG A 29 7.84 -8.85 -6.59
N GLU A 30 8.12 -8.98 -5.30
CA GLU A 30 8.50 -10.25 -4.67
C GLU A 30 7.28 -11.13 -4.32
N HIS A 31 6.06 -10.70 -4.66
CA HIS A 31 4.81 -11.38 -4.28
C HIS A 31 4.64 -11.61 -2.77
N ASP A 32 5.25 -10.77 -1.93
CA ASP A 32 5.15 -10.84 -0.47
C ASP A 32 3.86 -10.14 0.01
N ARG A 33 2.77 -10.92 0.01
CA ARG A 33 1.44 -10.44 0.39
C ARG A 33 1.39 -9.93 1.83
N GLU A 34 2.03 -10.61 2.77
CA GLU A 34 1.96 -10.26 4.19
C GLU A 34 2.63 -8.90 4.44
N VAL A 35 3.80 -8.67 3.83
CA VAL A 35 4.49 -7.39 3.91
C VAL A 35 3.69 -6.29 3.22
N ALA A 36 3.14 -6.54 2.03
CA ALA A 36 2.32 -5.57 1.31
C ALA A 36 1.09 -5.12 2.13
N VAL A 37 0.38 -6.07 2.75
CA VAL A 37 -0.77 -5.78 3.62
C VAL A 37 -0.33 -4.98 4.86
N SER A 38 0.76 -5.39 5.52
CA SER A 38 1.29 -4.68 6.69
C SER A 38 1.64 -3.22 6.38
N LEU A 39 2.21 -2.95 5.21
CA LEU A 39 2.54 -1.60 4.76
C LEU A 39 1.30 -0.73 4.51
N LEU A 40 0.23 -1.30 3.94
CA LEU A 40 -1.04 -0.60 3.76
C LEU A 40 -1.75 -0.30 5.09
N VAL A 41 -1.66 -1.21 6.06
CA VAL A 41 -2.16 -0.95 7.42
C VAL A 41 -1.40 0.22 8.08
N LYS A 42 -0.07 0.28 7.90
CA LYS A 42 0.72 1.45 8.33
C LYS A 42 0.30 2.73 7.61
N ALA A 43 -0.15 2.62 6.37
CA ALA A 43 -0.78 3.69 5.58
C ALA A 43 -2.26 3.98 5.95
N LYS A 44 -2.70 3.53 7.14
CA LYS A 44 -4.03 3.78 7.71
C LYS A 44 -5.19 3.16 6.92
N LEU A 45 -4.94 2.09 6.19
CA LEU A 45 -6.01 1.21 5.73
C LEU A 45 -6.39 0.24 6.85
N THR A 46 -7.65 -0.17 6.89
CA THR A 46 -8.03 -1.33 7.71
C THR A 46 -7.42 -2.60 7.10
N GLU A 47 -7.26 -3.65 7.91
CA GLU A 47 -6.69 -4.93 7.46
C GLU A 47 -7.50 -5.54 6.30
N ALA A 48 -8.83 -5.41 6.34
CA ALA A 48 -9.71 -5.85 5.27
C ALA A 48 -9.46 -5.08 3.96
N GLN A 49 -9.42 -3.73 4.02
CA GLN A 49 -9.13 -2.88 2.86
C GLN A 49 -7.73 -3.13 2.29
N ALA A 50 -6.73 -3.30 3.16
CA ALA A 50 -5.36 -3.61 2.75
C ALA A 50 -5.30 -4.96 2.04
N SER A 51 -5.93 -5.99 2.60
CA SER A 51 -5.96 -7.34 2.02
C SER A 51 -6.68 -7.40 0.68
N GLU A 52 -7.79 -6.68 0.53
CA GLU A 52 -8.53 -6.57 -0.74
C GLU A 52 -7.71 -5.82 -1.79
N THR A 53 -7.10 -4.69 -1.42
CA THR A 53 -6.25 -3.89 -2.32
C THR A 53 -5.10 -4.73 -2.88
N VAL A 54 -4.37 -5.43 -2.01
CA VAL A 54 -3.24 -6.28 -2.43
C VAL A 54 -3.71 -7.42 -3.33
N ALA A 55 -4.86 -8.03 -3.04
CA ALA A 55 -5.42 -9.07 -3.90
C ALA A 55 -5.77 -8.54 -5.30
N VAL A 56 -6.35 -7.34 -5.40
CA VAL A 56 -6.66 -6.69 -6.69
C VAL A 56 -5.38 -6.37 -7.47
N ILE A 57 -4.33 -5.89 -6.81
CA ILE A 57 -3.04 -5.60 -7.45
C ILE A 57 -2.43 -6.87 -8.01
N PHE A 58 -2.37 -7.97 -7.25
CA PHE A 58 -1.83 -9.24 -7.74
C PHE A 58 -2.65 -9.85 -8.88
N GLN A 59 -3.97 -9.63 -8.92
CA GLN A 59 -4.80 -10.08 -10.03
C GLN A 59 -4.64 -9.23 -11.30
N ASN A 60 -4.10 -8.01 -11.18
CA ASN A 60 -4.01 -7.04 -12.28
C ASN A 60 -2.63 -6.38 -12.34
N SER A 61 -1.55 -7.11 -12.05
CA SER A 61 -0.22 -6.52 -11.84
C SER A 61 0.24 -5.69 -13.05
N GLU A 62 -0.07 -6.17 -14.27
CA GLU A 62 0.19 -5.49 -15.55
C GLU A 62 -0.44 -4.08 -15.63
N LYS A 63 -1.60 -3.87 -15.01
CA LYS A 63 -2.29 -2.57 -14.99
C LYS A 63 -1.61 -1.57 -14.05
N TYR A 64 -0.86 -2.05 -13.08
CA TYR A 64 -0.18 -1.24 -12.08
C TYR A 64 1.33 -1.11 -12.31
N GLY A 65 1.84 -1.70 -13.40
CA GLY A 65 3.26 -1.63 -13.78
C GLY A 65 4.16 -2.60 -13.01
N PHE A 66 3.60 -3.71 -12.52
CA PHE A 66 4.30 -4.79 -11.81
C PHE A 66 4.23 -6.11 -12.56
#